data_AF-A0A3A8B1H8-F1
#
_entry.id   AF-A0A3A8B1H8-F1
#
_cell.length_a   1.000
_cell.length_b   1.000
_cell.length_c   1.000
_cell.angle_alpha   90.00
_cell.angle_beta   90.00
_cell.angle_gamma   90.00
#
_symmetry.space_group_name_H-M   'P 1'
#
loop_
_entity.id
_entity.type
_entity.pdbx_description
1 polymer ?
#
loop_
_entity_poly.entity_id
_entity_poly.type
_entity_poly.pdbx_seq_one_letter_code
_entity_poly.pdbx_strand_id
1 'polypeptide(L)'
;MPRELTQRQRLLEHLESHAPARARELEGVGVSAATISRAVRSGDILRLGRGLYGLPDSAPDTHETLIEVAKRAPKVVICLTSALAFHGLTDQLPRRVWIAIGAKDWEPKITYPKIRTVRFREPYFSSGVEVHRLGGTTIRMYTIPKTLADAFRNRRLVDRSVAIEALKAAVEQRKATPSAIAEAAQTYGAWNQMRPYLEAVTSNG
;
A
#
# COMPACT_ATOMS: atom_id res chain seq x y z
N MET A 1 -29.38 -33.76 1.40
CA MET A 1 -29.51 -32.37 1.90
C MET A 1 -28.11 -31.89 2.25
N PRO A 2 -27.56 -30.81 1.65
CA PRO A 2 -26.31 -30.23 2.12
C PRO A 2 -26.52 -29.75 3.56
N ARG A 3 -25.65 -30.15 4.49
CA ARG A 3 -25.72 -29.74 5.90
C ARG A 3 -25.38 -28.25 5.95
N GLU A 4 -26.27 -27.41 6.48
CA GLU A 4 -25.96 -25.99 6.66
C GLU A 4 -24.71 -25.84 7.51
N LEU A 5 -23.72 -25.13 6.99
CA LEU A 5 -22.48 -24.86 7.70
C LEU A 5 -22.76 -24.05 8.95
N THR A 6 -22.17 -24.47 10.07
CA THR A 6 -22.16 -23.67 11.30
C THR A 6 -21.43 -22.34 11.07
N GLN A 7 -21.71 -21.31 11.89
CA GLN A 7 -20.98 -20.04 11.77
C GLN A 7 -19.46 -20.21 11.93
N ARG A 8 -19.00 -21.16 12.75
CA ARG A 8 -17.57 -21.46 12.90
C ARG A 8 -16.97 -22.03 11.62
N GLN A 9 -17.69 -22.93 10.93
CA GLN A 9 -17.23 -23.47 9.64
C GLN A 9 -17.19 -22.38 8.57
N ARG A 10 -18.25 -21.56 8.44
CA ARG A 10 -18.26 -20.42 7.49
C ARG A 10 -17.11 -19.45 7.74
N LEU A 11 -16.80 -19.18 9.01
CA LEU A 11 -15.68 -18.35 9.40
C LEU A 11 -14.34 -18.90 8.91
N LEU A 12 -14.07 -20.18 9.17
CA LEU A 12 -12.81 -20.82 8.79
C LEU A 12 -12.68 -20.96 7.27
N GLU A 13 -13.72 -21.46 6.59
CA GLU A 13 -13.74 -21.57 5.12
C GLU A 13 -13.56 -20.20 4.44
N HIS A 14 -14.18 -19.15 4.98
CA HIS A 14 -14.00 -17.81 4.43
C HIS A 14 -12.55 -17.33 4.59
N LEU A 15 -11.93 -17.57 5.75
CA LEU A 15 -10.54 -17.17 6.00
C LEU A 15 -9.54 -18.01 5.19
N GLU A 16 -9.80 -19.28 4.95
CA GLU A 16 -8.96 -20.10 4.06
C GLU A 16 -8.84 -19.51 2.65
N SER A 17 -9.91 -18.88 2.14
CA SER A 17 -9.93 -18.31 0.80
C SER A 17 -9.65 -16.80 0.74
N HIS A 18 -9.90 -16.07 1.84
CA HIS A 18 -9.92 -14.59 1.83
C HIS A 18 -9.14 -13.94 2.97
N ALA A 19 -8.33 -14.70 3.72
CA ALA A 19 -7.50 -14.12 4.77
C ALA A 19 -6.48 -13.11 4.20
N PRO A 20 -6.22 -12.01 4.92
CA PRO A 20 -6.93 -11.60 6.12
C PRO A 20 -8.29 -10.97 5.79
N ALA A 21 -9.30 -11.17 6.64
CA ALA A 21 -10.66 -10.66 6.43
C ALA A 21 -11.10 -9.68 7.52
N ARG A 22 -11.90 -8.67 7.14
CA ARG A 22 -12.48 -7.72 8.11
C ARG A 22 -13.67 -8.36 8.82
N ALA A 23 -13.96 -7.88 10.04
CA ALA A 23 -15.19 -8.22 10.78
C ALA A 23 -16.45 -8.10 9.91
N ARG A 24 -16.57 -7.00 9.14
CA ARG A 24 -17.70 -6.75 8.23
C ARG A 24 -17.80 -7.75 7.07
N GLU A 25 -16.67 -8.32 6.62
CA GLU A 25 -16.66 -9.33 5.55
C GLU A 25 -17.21 -10.65 6.11
N LEU A 26 -16.78 -11.00 7.33
CA LEU A 26 -17.26 -12.17 8.07
C LEU A 26 -18.74 -12.07 8.46
N GLU A 27 -19.19 -10.88 8.88
CA GLU A 27 -20.61 -10.58 9.11
C GLU A 27 -21.44 -10.75 7.83
N GLY A 28 -20.89 -10.33 6.68
CA GLY A 28 -21.52 -10.50 5.37
C GLY A 28 -21.74 -11.96 4.95
N VAL A 29 -20.95 -12.90 5.48
CA VAL A 29 -21.14 -14.35 5.28
C VAL A 29 -21.88 -15.03 6.45
N GLY A 30 -22.52 -14.24 7.31
CA GLY A 30 -23.37 -14.73 8.39
C GLY A 30 -22.64 -15.14 9.67
N VAL A 31 -21.40 -14.68 9.87
CA VAL A 31 -20.64 -14.93 11.09
C VAL A 31 -20.82 -13.78 12.07
N SER A 32 -21.41 -14.04 13.23
CA SER A 32 -21.62 -13.02 14.26
C SER A 32 -20.32 -12.60 14.96
N ALA A 33 -20.28 -11.37 15.47
CA ALA A 33 -19.18 -10.86 16.30
C ALA A 33 -18.89 -11.74 17.54
N ALA A 34 -19.94 -12.36 18.10
CA ALA A 34 -19.79 -13.31 19.21
C ALA A 34 -19.05 -14.58 18.78
N THR A 35 -19.33 -15.10 17.58
CA THR A 35 -18.61 -16.25 17.00
C THR A 35 -17.16 -15.89 16.68
N ILE A 36 -16.90 -14.73 16.08
CA ILE A 36 -15.53 -14.24 15.84
C ILE A 36 -14.77 -14.15 17.16
N SER A 37 -15.37 -13.54 18.18
CA SER A 37 -14.74 -13.38 19.50
C SER A 37 -14.46 -14.70 20.18
N ARG A 38 -15.35 -15.70 20.03
CA ARG A 38 -15.12 -17.06 20.53
C ARG A 38 -13.95 -17.74 19.80
N ALA A 39 -13.91 -17.64 18.47
CA ALA A 39 -12.85 -18.22 17.65
C ALA A 39 -11.47 -17.61 17.96
N VAL A 40 -11.40 -16.31 18.23
CA VAL A 40 -10.16 -15.67 18.70
C VAL A 40 -9.76 -16.22 20.06
N ARG A 41 -10.70 -16.36 21.00
CA ARG A 41 -10.40 -16.89 22.35
C ARG A 41 -9.99 -18.36 22.34
N SER A 42 -10.54 -19.17 21.44
CA SER A 42 -10.14 -20.58 21.28
C SER A 42 -8.84 -20.75 20.49
N GLY A 43 -8.29 -19.68 19.90
CA GLY A 43 -7.09 -19.74 19.06
C GLY A 43 -7.36 -20.26 17.65
N ASP A 44 -8.62 -20.46 17.25
CA ASP A 44 -8.99 -20.90 15.91
C ASP A 44 -8.60 -19.86 14.83
N ILE A 45 -8.59 -18.58 15.21
CA ILE A 45 -8.20 -17.47 14.36
C ILE A 45 -7.38 -16.45 15.18
N LEU A 46 -6.58 -15.65 14.50
CA LEU A 46 -5.83 -14.54 15.09
C LEU A 46 -6.48 -13.20 14.76
N ARG A 47 -6.39 -12.28 15.72
CA ARG A 47 -6.69 -10.86 15.48
C ARG A 47 -5.40 -10.14 15.09
N LEU A 48 -5.23 -9.89 13.79
CA LEU A 48 -4.05 -9.22 13.23
C LEU A 48 -4.06 -7.71 13.49
N GLY A 49 -5.26 -7.12 13.58
CA GLY A 49 -5.43 -5.69 13.77
C GLY A 49 -6.84 -5.31 14.19
N ARG A 50 -7.18 -4.01 14.09
CA ARG A 50 -8.50 -3.54 14.52
C ARG A 50 -9.59 -4.03 13.56
N GLY A 51 -10.20 -5.16 13.92
CA GLY A 51 -11.28 -5.79 13.16
C GLY A 51 -10.78 -6.47 11.88
N LEU A 52 -9.53 -6.93 11.89
CA LEU A 52 -8.88 -7.70 10.84
C LEU A 52 -8.43 -9.04 11.44
N TYR A 53 -8.78 -10.13 10.79
CA TYR A 53 -8.58 -11.50 11.28
C TYR A 53 -7.91 -12.37 10.23
N GLY A 54 -7.10 -13.34 10.69
CA GLY A 54 -6.39 -14.30 9.85
C GLY A 54 -6.32 -15.67 10.52
N LEU A 55 -5.77 -16.65 9.81
CA LEU A 55 -5.54 -18.00 10.36
C LEU A 55 -4.25 -18.01 11.21
N PRO A 56 -4.14 -18.89 12.22
CA PRO A 56 -2.93 -18.98 13.04
C PRO A 56 -1.68 -19.38 12.27
N ASP A 57 -1.83 -20.24 11.27
CA ASP A 57 -0.72 -20.81 10.50
C ASP A 57 -0.33 -19.96 9.27
N SER A 58 -0.96 -18.80 9.07
CA SER A 58 -0.54 -17.90 7.99
C SER A 58 0.79 -17.24 8.35
N ALA A 59 1.81 -17.42 7.51
CA ALA A 59 3.08 -16.76 7.66
C ALA A 59 2.89 -15.22 7.74
N PRO A 60 3.56 -14.52 8.68
CA PRO A 60 3.54 -13.07 8.74
C PRO A 60 3.94 -12.47 7.39
N ASP A 61 3.13 -11.58 6.83
CA ASP A 61 3.48 -10.89 5.60
C ASP A 61 4.40 -9.69 5.92
N THR A 62 5.50 -9.55 5.19
CA THR A 62 6.44 -8.43 5.40
C THR A 62 5.75 -7.06 5.23
N HIS A 63 4.62 -7.03 4.52
CA HIS A 63 3.82 -5.85 4.23
C HIS A 63 2.48 -5.81 4.99
N GLU A 64 2.37 -6.47 6.15
CA GLU A 64 1.19 -6.49 7.02
C GLU A 64 0.52 -5.11 7.19
N THR A 65 1.31 -4.06 7.42
CA THR A 65 0.78 -2.70 7.60
C THR A 65 0.16 -2.12 6.32
N LEU A 66 0.70 -2.45 5.14
CA LEU A 66 0.10 -2.06 3.85
C LEU A 66 -1.19 -2.82 3.61
N ILE A 67 -1.19 -4.13 3.91
CA ILE A 67 -2.38 -4.99 3.80
C ILE A 67 -3.50 -4.48 4.70
N GLU A 68 -3.21 -4.17 5.97
CA GLU A 68 -4.22 -3.63 6.89
C GLU A 68 -4.81 -2.32 6.37
N VAL A 69 -3.96 -1.40 5.86
CA VAL A 69 -4.43 -0.14 5.28
C VAL A 69 -5.29 -0.38 4.05
N ALA A 70 -4.88 -1.25 3.13
CA ALA A 70 -5.63 -1.57 1.91
C ALA A 70 -6.99 -2.21 2.22
N LYS A 71 -7.06 -3.16 3.16
CA LYS A 71 -8.34 -3.75 3.63
C LYS A 71 -9.22 -2.71 4.32
N ARG A 72 -8.64 -1.70 4.96
CA ARG A 72 -9.37 -0.64 5.68
C ARG A 72 -9.84 0.49 4.80
N ALA A 73 -9.07 0.83 3.79
CA ALA A 73 -9.31 1.96 2.91
C ALA A 73 -8.99 1.58 1.46
N PRO A 74 -9.80 0.72 0.80
CA PRO A 74 -9.48 0.13 -0.51
C PRO A 74 -9.36 1.13 -1.66
N LYS A 75 -9.83 2.38 -1.46
CA LYS A 75 -9.76 3.43 -2.47
C LYS A 75 -8.46 4.24 -2.44
N VAL A 76 -7.65 4.11 -1.38
CA VAL A 76 -6.40 4.86 -1.24
C VAL A 76 -5.32 4.27 -2.12
N VAL A 77 -4.30 5.05 -2.43
CA VAL A 77 -3.12 4.59 -3.17
C VAL A 77 -1.87 4.76 -2.30
N ILE A 78 -1.07 3.71 -2.14
CA ILE A 78 0.20 3.80 -1.41
C ILE A 78 1.17 4.69 -2.20
N CYS A 79 1.78 5.67 -1.53
CA CYS A 79 2.55 6.73 -2.18
C CYS A 79 3.84 7.11 -1.43
N LEU A 80 4.63 8.00 -2.06
CA LEU A 80 5.83 8.64 -1.48
C LEU A 80 6.75 7.62 -0.79
N THR A 81 7.18 7.86 0.45
CA THR A 81 8.18 6.99 1.10
C THR A 81 7.72 5.54 1.26
N SER A 82 6.41 5.28 1.38
CA SER A 82 5.90 3.91 1.42
C SER A 82 6.00 3.21 0.07
N ALA A 83 5.73 3.93 -1.03
CA ALA A 83 5.94 3.39 -2.37
C ALA A 83 7.44 3.24 -2.69
N LEU A 84 8.29 4.18 -2.28
CA LEU A 84 9.74 4.08 -2.42
C LEU A 84 10.30 2.84 -1.71
N ALA A 85 9.89 2.62 -0.45
CA ALA A 85 10.34 1.47 0.33
C ALA A 85 9.83 0.15 -0.25
N PHE A 86 8.55 0.09 -0.64
CA PHE A 86 7.99 -1.10 -1.29
C PHE A 86 8.71 -1.45 -2.60
N HIS A 87 9.03 -0.44 -3.40
CA HIS A 87 9.80 -0.62 -4.64
C HIS A 87 11.29 -0.87 -4.42
N GLY A 88 11.77 -0.94 -3.17
CA GLY A 88 13.18 -1.11 -2.84
C GLY A 88 14.07 0.01 -3.42
N LEU A 89 13.57 1.24 -3.41
CA LEU A 89 14.27 2.44 -3.88
C LEU A 89 14.82 3.28 -2.72
N THR A 90 14.59 2.84 -1.49
CA THR A 90 15.15 3.47 -0.30
C THR A 90 15.30 2.43 0.80
N ASP A 91 16.36 2.56 1.59
CA ASP A 91 16.57 1.76 2.80
C ASP A 91 15.82 2.35 4.01
N GLN A 92 15.16 3.51 3.84
CA GLN A 92 14.38 4.12 4.90
C GLN A 92 13.09 3.34 5.14
N LEU A 93 12.99 2.71 6.31
CA LEU A 93 11.74 2.11 6.75
C LEU A 93 10.74 3.21 7.19
N PRO A 94 9.60 3.38 6.49
CA PRO A 94 8.67 4.46 6.80
C PRO A 94 7.99 4.23 8.15
N ARG A 95 8.11 5.21 9.07
CA ARG A 95 7.40 5.17 10.38
C ARG A 95 5.87 5.27 10.27
N ARG A 96 5.36 5.59 9.08
CA ARG A 96 3.94 5.72 8.76
C ARG A 96 3.69 5.14 7.38
N VAL A 97 2.52 4.58 7.17
CA VAL A 97 2.05 4.22 5.82
C VAL A 97 1.55 5.48 5.13
N TRP A 98 2.21 5.87 4.06
CA TRP A 98 1.83 7.03 3.27
C TRP A 98 0.78 6.65 2.25
N ILE A 99 -0.34 7.36 2.31
CA ILE A 99 -1.49 7.13 1.45
C ILE A 99 -1.86 8.41 0.70
N ALA A 100 -2.17 8.24 -0.58
CA ALA A 100 -2.79 9.25 -1.41
C ALA A 100 -4.30 9.07 -1.41
N ILE A 101 -5.01 10.18 -1.32
CA ILE A 101 -6.45 10.29 -1.52
C ILE A 101 -6.76 11.43 -2.48
N GLY A 102 -7.94 11.40 -3.11
CA GLY A 102 -8.41 12.50 -3.93
C GLY A 102 -8.61 13.77 -3.11
N ALA A 103 -8.50 14.93 -3.77
CA ALA A 103 -8.56 16.23 -3.10
C ALA A 103 -9.82 16.42 -2.23
N LYS A 104 -10.96 15.86 -2.65
CA LYS A 104 -12.25 15.94 -1.95
C LYS A 104 -12.62 14.67 -1.15
N ASP A 105 -11.77 13.65 -1.15
CA ASP A 105 -12.08 12.39 -0.48
C ASP A 105 -11.97 12.51 1.04
N TRP A 106 -12.79 11.73 1.75
CA TRP A 106 -12.69 11.63 3.20
C TRP A 106 -11.40 10.91 3.61
N GLU A 107 -10.70 11.47 4.60
CA GLU A 107 -9.52 10.83 5.15
C GLU A 107 -9.92 9.58 5.97
N PRO A 108 -9.31 8.41 5.70
CA PRO A 108 -9.60 7.21 6.47
C PRO A 108 -9.22 7.37 7.95
N LYS A 109 -10.14 7.01 8.85
CA LYS A 109 -9.86 7.00 10.30
C LYS A 109 -9.14 5.71 10.71
N ILE A 110 -7.81 5.76 10.67
CA ILE A 110 -6.93 4.63 11.05
C ILE A 110 -6.00 5.06 12.19
N THR A 111 -6.25 4.57 13.40
CA THR A 111 -5.42 4.85 14.60
C THR A 111 -4.08 4.10 14.56
N TYR A 112 -4.11 2.86 14.09
CA TYR A 112 -2.95 2.01 13.84
C TYR A 112 -3.25 1.11 12.62
N PRO A 113 -2.27 0.81 11.74
CA PRO A 113 -0.93 1.40 11.71
C PRO A 113 -1.00 2.91 11.49
N LYS A 114 0.03 3.65 11.92
CA LYS A 114 0.04 5.11 11.75
C LYS A 114 0.06 5.43 10.26
N ILE A 115 -0.90 6.22 9.80
CA ILE A 115 -0.96 6.67 8.40
C ILE A 115 -0.48 8.12 8.26
N ARG A 116 0.02 8.47 7.08
CA ARG A 116 0.22 9.86 6.65
C ARG A 116 -0.52 10.08 5.34
N THR A 117 -1.58 10.87 5.41
CA THR A 117 -2.43 11.15 4.27
C THR A 117 -1.90 12.32 3.46
N VAL A 118 -1.86 12.16 2.15
CA VAL A 118 -1.52 13.22 1.18
C VAL A 118 -2.68 13.34 0.19
N ARG A 119 -3.08 14.58 -0.08
CA ARG A 119 -4.17 14.89 -1.00
C ARG A 119 -3.62 15.28 -2.36
N PHE A 120 -4.01 14.54 -3.39
CA PHE A 120 -3.69 14.88 -4.77
C PHE A 120 -4.95 15.33 -5.52
N ARG A 121 -4.80 16.37 -6.33
CA ARG A 121 -5.81 16.78 -7.32
C ARG A 121 -5.60 15.99 -8.59
N GLU A 122 -6.62 15.91 -9.44
CA GLU A 122 -6.42 15.41 -10.80
C GLU A 122 -5.53 16.37 -11.62
N PRO A 123 -4.73 15.85 -12.57
CA PRO A 123 -4.58 14.43 -12.93
C PRO A 123 -3.58 13.64 -12.05
N TYR A 124 -3.02 14.27 -11.01
CA TYR A 124 -1.96 13.70 -10.17
C TYR A 124 -2.41 12.55 -9.26
N PHE A 125 -3.71 12.42 -9.01
CA PHE A 125 -4.21 11.37 -8.12
C PHE A 125 -4.40 10.03 -8.84
N SER A 126 -5.10 10.03 -9.98
CA SER A 126 -5.60 8.79 -10.58
C SER A 126 -4.63 8.12 -11.56
N SER A 127 -3.67 8.86 -12.14
CA SER A 127 -2.70 8.30 -13.08
C SER A 127 -1.47 7.69 -12.38
N GLY A 128 -0.77 6.79 -13.08
CA GLY A 128 0.42 6.10 -12.57
C GLY A 128 0.16 5.19 -11.38
N VAL A 129 -1.00 4.54 -11.34
CA VAL A 129 -1.37 3.55 -10.31
C VAL A 129 -1.20 2.14 -10.87
N GLU A 130 -0.55 1.29 -10.10
CA GLU A 130 -0.45 -0.16 -10.33
C GLU A 130 -1.04 -0.93 -9.15
N VAL A 131 -1.22 -2.23 -9.36
CA VAL A 131 -1.91 -3.12 -8.42
C VAL A 131 -1.01 -4.28 -8.04
N HIS A 132 -0.84 -4.48 -6.73
CA HIS A 132 -0.10 -5.57 -6.13
C HIS A 132 -1.05 -6.49 -5.35
N ARG A 133 -0.75 -7.79 -5.30
CA ARG A 133 -1.45 -8.77 -4.46
C ARG A 133 -0.52 -9.22 -3.35
N LEU A 134 -0.81 -8.84 -2.11
CA LEU A 134 -0.04 -9.19 -0.90
C LEU A 134 -0.97 -9.78 0.13
N GLY A 135 -0.61 -10.90 0.77
CA GLY A 135 -1.47 -11.61 1.73
C GLY A 135 -2.95 -11.63 1.33
N GLY A 136 -3.29 -12.15 0.15
CA GLY A 136 -4.69 -12.21 -0.35
C GLY A 136 -5.39 -10.85 -0.59
N THR A 137 -4.68 -9.73 -0.46
CA THR A 137 -5.22 -8.38 -0.52
C THR A 137 -4.71 -7.62 -1.74
N THR A 138 -5.63 -6.99 -2.46
CA THR A 138 -5.30 -6.07 -3.55
C THR A 138 -4.88 -4.71 -2.98
N ILE A 139 -3.66 -4.29 -3.30
CA ILE A 139 -3.09 -3.01 -2.89
C ILE A 139 -2.87 -2.14 -4.13
N ARG A 140 -3.38 -0.91 -4.08
CA ARG A 140 -3.11 0.12 -5.10
C ARG A 140 -1.88 0.90 -4.70
N MET A 141 -0.94 1.07 -5.61
CA MET A 141 0.32 1.77 -5.36
C MET A 141 0.70 2.64 -6.55
N TYR A 142 1.44 3.72 -6.33
CA TYR A 142 2.03 4.44 -7.45
C TYR A 142 3.21 3.69 -8.06
N THR A 143 3.28 3.72 -9.39
CA THR A 143 4.38 3.14 -10.16
C THR A 143 5.71 3.81 -9.79
N ILE A 144 6.81 3.16 -10.12
CA ILE A 144 8.16 3.69 -9.87
C ILE A 144 8.36 5.09 -10.49
N PRO A 145 8.10 5.32 -11.80
CA PRO A 145 8.28 6.64 -12.41
C PRO A 145 7.46 7.74 -11.73
N LYS A 146 6.19 7.43 -11.39
CA LYS A 146 5.33 8.38 -10.68
C LYS A 146 5.84 8.66 -9.27
N THR A 147 6.25 7.63 -8.55
CA THR A 147 6.76 7.76 -7.17
C THR A 147 8.00 8.65 -7.13
N LEU A 148 8.92 8.49 -8.09
CA LEU A 148 10.09 9.36 -8.24
C LEU A 148 9.67 10.80 -8.54
N ALA A 149 8.76 11.02 -9.50
CA ALA A 149 8.27 12.36 -9.84
C ALA A 149 7.61 13.04 -8.64
N ASP A 150 6.75 12.33 -7.91
CA ASP A 150 6.08 12.84 -6.71
C ASP A 150 7.09 13.13 -5.57
N ALA A 151 8.14 12.32 -5.42
CA ALA A 151 9.21 12.58 -4.44
C ALA A 151 9.95 13.89 -4.75
N PHE A 152 10.33 14.14 -6.01
CA PHE A 152 10.98 15.38 -6.43
C PHE A 152 10.08 16.61 -6.33
N ARG A 153 8.80 16.45 -6.68
CA ARG A 153 7.81 17.53 -6.63
C ARG A 153 7.52 17.97 -5.19
N ASN A 154 7.39 17.00 -4.27
CA ASN A 154 6.91 17.25 -2.90
C ASN A 154 8.05 17.35 -1.88
N ARG A 155 8.99 18.30 -2.10
CA ARG A 155 10.20 18.51 -1.28
C ARG A 155 9.97 18.78 0.22
N ARG A 156 8.76 19.19 0.62
CA ARG A 156 8.39 19.37 2.03
C ARG A 156 7.99 18.05 2.71
N LEU A 157 7.72 17.03 1.90
CA LEU A 157 7.26 15.70 2.34
C LEU A 157 8.38 14.67 2.25
N VAL A 158 9.16 14.72 1.17
CA VAL A 158 10.30 13.84 0.92
C VAL A 158 11.54 14.70 0.77
N ASP A 159 12.60 14.34 1.50
CA ASP A 159 13.87 15.06 1.42
C ASP A 159 14.47 14.92 0.01
N ARG A 160 15.19 15.95 -0.43
CA ARG A 160 15.83 15.95 -1.74
C ARG A 160 16.88 14.85 -1.86
N SER A 161 17.66 14.58 -0.80
CA SER A 161 18.68 13.51 -0.83
C SER A 161 18.02 12.15 -1.07
N VAL A 162 16.93 11.87 -0.36
CA VAL A 162 16.14 10.64 -0.52
C VAL A 162 15.59 10.50 -1.93
N ALA A 163 15.08 11.58 -2.52
CA ALA A 163 14.59 11.55 -3.90
C ALA A 163 15.71 11.27 -4.92
N ILE A 164 16.91 11.84 -4.71
CA ILE A 164 18.08 11.62 -5.57
C ILE A 164 18.60 10.18 -5.44
N GLU A 165 18.72 9.66 -4.21
CA GLU A 165 19.13 8.29 -3.94
C GLU A 165 18.15 7.29 -4.58
N ALA A 166 16.85 7.53 -4.43
CA ALA A 166 15.82 6.71 -5.06
C ALA A 166 15.89 6.72 -6.59
N LEU A 167 16.16 7.87 -7.20
CA LEU A 167 16.35 7.98 -8.64
C LEU A 167 17.55 7.14 -9.12
N LYS A 168 18.69 7.27 -8.43
CA LYS A 168 19.89 6.48 -8.70
C LYS A 168 19.59 4.98 -8.60
N ALA A 169 19.01 4.56 -7.48
CA ALA A 169 18.65 3.16 -7.24
C ALA A 169 17.71 2.63 -8.35
N ALA A 170 16.72 3.41 -8.80
CA ALA A 170 15.81 2.97 -9.84
C ALA A 170 16.51 2.72 -11.19
N VAL A 171 17.48 3.59 -11.56
CA VAL A 171 18.23 3.45 -12.82
C VAL A 171 19.28 2.34 -12.71
N GLU A 172 20.07 2.33 -11.64
CA GLU A 172 21.13 1.33 -11.41
C GLU A 172 20.56 -0.09 -11.34
N GLN A 173 19.43 -0.26 -10.65
CA GLN A 173 18.73 -1.55 -10.54
C GLN A 173 17.83 -1.85 -11.75
N ARG A 174 17.83 -0.97 -12.78
CA ARG A 174 17.03 -1.09 -14.01
C ARG A 174 15.53 -1.30 -13.75
N LYS A 175 15.01 -0.70 -12.67
CA LYS A 175 13.60 -0.80 -12.27
C LYS A 175 12.68 0.12 -13.08
N ALA A 176 13.23 1.15 -13.72
CA ALA A 176 12.53 1.98 -14.70
C ALA A 176 13.52 2.54 -15.72
N THR A 177 13.06 2.76 -16.96
CA THR A 177 13.90 3.37 -17.99
C THR A 177 14.02 4.88 -17.77
N PRO A 178 15.15 5.51 -18.13
CA PRO A 178 15.29 6.96 -18.06
C PRO A 178 14.18 7.71 -18.82
N SER A 179 13.75 7.18 -19.97
CA SER A 179 12.65 7.74 -20.76
C SER A 179 11.34 7.75 -19.98
N ALA A 180 10.95 6.63 -19.34
CA ALA A 180 9.73 6.57 -18.54
C ALA A 180 9.79 7.50 -17.32
N ILE A 181 10.97 7.65 -16.70
CA ILE A 181 11.18 8.59 -15.59
C ILE A 181 11.02 10.03 -16.07
N ALA A 182 11.62 10.38 -17.21
CA ALA A 182 11.50 11.71 -17.80
C ALA A 182 10.06 12.06 -18.17
N GLU A 183 9.34 11.13 -18.81
CA GLU A 183 7.92 11.27 -19.16
C GLU A 183 7.09 11.54 -17.89
N ALA A 184 7.22 10.70 -16.87
CA ALA A 184 6.51 10.89 -15.61
C ALA A 184 6.86 12.23 -14.95
N ALA A 185 8.13 12.63 -14.95
CA ALA A 185 8.55 13.91 -14.38
C ALA A 185 7.91 15.10 -15.11
N GLN A 186 7.71 15.02 -16.42
CA GLN A 186 6.99 16.04 -17.18
C GLN A 186 5.50 16.01 -16.84
N THR A 187 4.86 14.83 -16.89
CA THR A 187 3.43 14.64 -16.57
C THR A 187 3.08 15.15 -15.18
N TYR A 188 3.93 14.89 -14.19
CA TYR A 188 3.67 15.22 -12.79
C TYR A 188 4.34 16.53 -12.34
N GLY A 189 4.89 17.33 -13.26
CA GLY A 189 5.42 18.66 -12.96
C GLY A 189 6.67 18.68 -12.08
N ALA A 190 7.50 17.65 -12.17
CA ALA A 190 8.77 17.49 -11.46
C ALA A 190 10.01 17.68 -12.36
N TRP A 191 9.83 17.84 -13.68
CA TRP A 191 10.91 17.84 -14.68
C TRP A 191 12.03 18.82 -14.33
N ASN A 192 11.71 20.08 -14.07
CA ASN A 192 12.71 21.11 -13.76
C ASN A 192 13.56 20.77 -12.53
N GLN A 193 13.00 20.04 -11.56
CA GLN A 193 13.74 19.64 -10.35
C GLN A 193 14.51 18.33 -10.54
N MET A 194 14.04 17.43 -11.40
CA MET A 194 14.61 16.09 -11.59
C MET A 194 15.65 16.03 -12.69
N ARG A 195 15.48 16.79 -13.79
CA ARG A 195 16.31 16.76 -15.00
C ARG A 195 17.82 16.71 -14.73
N PRO A 196 18.44 17.63 -13.95
CA PRO A 196 19.89 17.63 -13.78
C PRO A 196 20.41 16.35 -13.12
N TYR A 197 19.59 15.70 -12.30
CA TYR A 197 19.96 14.45 -11.63
C TYR A 197 19.78 13.24 -12.57
N LEU A 198 18.71 13.23 -13.37
CA LEU A 198 18.50 12.17 -14.35
C LEU A 198 19.62 12.17 -15.40
N GLU A 199 19.97 13.34 -15.94
CA GLU A 199 21.07 13.51 -16.90
C GLU A 199 22.40 12.98 -16.33
N ALA A 200 22.70 13.33 -15.07
CA ALA A 200 23.93 12.89 -14.42
C ALA A 200 24.00 11.37 -14.22
N VAL A 201 22.88 10.73 -13.91
CA VAL A 201 22.83 9.27 -13.71
C VAL A 201 22.89 8.52 -15.03
N THR A 202 22.33 9.07 -16.12
CA THR A 202 22.38 8.44 -17.45
C THR A 202 23.68 8.66 -18.20
N SER A 203 24.44 9.71 -17.87
CA SER A 203 25.70 10.02 -18.57
C SER A 203 26.89 9.21 -18.07
N ASN A 204 26.75 8.53 -16.93
CA ASN A 204 27.79 7.73 -16.30
C ASN A 204 27.59 6.21 -16.47
N GLY A 205 26.70 5.79 -17.39
CA GLY A 205 26.35 4.39 -17.67
C GLY A 205 26.71 3.95 -19.08
#